data_AF-A0A1Y1YX89-F1
#
_entry.id   AF-A0A1Y1YX89-F1
#
_cell.length_a   1.000
_cell.length_b   1.000
_cell.length_c   1.000
_cell.angle_alpha   90.00
_cell.angle_beta   90.00
_cell.angle_gamma   90.00
#
_symmetry.space_group_name_H-M   'P 1'
#
loop_
_entity.id
_entity.type
_entity.pdbx_description
1 polymer ?
#
loop_
_entity_poly.entity_id
_entity_poly.type
_entity_poly.pdbx_seq_one_letter_code
_entity_poly.pdbx_strand_id
1 'polypeptide(L)' 'CSNCKTTKTPLWRRNPQGGQPLCNACGLFLKLHGIVRPLSLKKDVIKKRNRNPIK' A
#
# COMPACT_ATOMS: atom_id res chain seq x y z
N CYS A 1 3.50 4.99 -6.60
CA CYS A 1 2.26 4.19 -6.48
C CYS A 1 1.30 4.63 -7.56
N SER A 2 0.89 3.75 -8.46
CA SER A 2 0.02 4.11 -9.60
C SER A 2 -1.37 4.60 -9.15
N ASN A 3 -1.90 4.07 -8.04
CA ASN A 3 -3.18 4.47 -7.46
C ASN A 3 -3.09 5.80 -6.68
N CYS A 4 -2.46 5.81 -5.51
CA CYS A 4 -2.51 6.96 -4.59
C CYS A 4 -1.33 7.96 -4.71
N LYS A 5 -0.49 7.81 -5.74
CA LYS A 5 0.69 8.65 -6.03
C LYS A 5 1.74 8.78 -4.94
N THR A 6 1.62 8.08 -3.80
CA THR A 6 2.70 8.07 -2.80
C THR A 6 4.00 7.55 -3.42
N THR A 7 5.10 8.22 -3.06
CA THR A 7 6.48 7.82 -3.35
C THR A 7 7.13 7.14 -2.14
N LYS A 8 6.51 7.25 -0.95
CA LYS A 8 6.98 6.63 0.29
C LYS A 8 6.08 5.45 0.67
N THR A 9 6.67 4.28 0.86
CA THR A 9 5.98 3.07 1.32
C THR A 9 6.99 2.09 1.91
N PRO A 10 6.66 1.33 2.97
CA PRO A 10 7.59 0.34 3.53
C PRO A 10 7.79 -0.88 2.62
N LEU A 11 6.87 -1.13 1.70
CA LEU A 11 6.94 -2.21 0.72
C LEU A 11 6.20 -1.80 -0.55
N TRP A 12 6.78 -2.09 -1.71
CA TRP A 12 6.13 -1.97 -3.01
C TRP A 12 5.49 -3.30 -3.40
N ARG A 13 4.28 -3.25 -3.94
CA ARG A 13 3.51 -4.39 -4.45
C ARG A 13 3.28 -4.21 -5.95
N ARG A 14 3.04 -5.30 -6.68
CA ARG A 14 2.64 -5.26 -8.10
C ARG A 14 1.14 -5.50 -8.20
N ASN A 15 0.46 -4.76 -9.09
CA ASN A 15 -0.93 -5.03 -9.42
C ASN A 15 -1.05 -6.43 -10.08
N PRO A 16 -1.97 -7.30 -9.62
CA PRO A 16 -2.23 -8.60 -10.25
C PRO A 16 -2.55 -8.55 -11.75
N GLN A 17 -3.16 -7.46 -12.23
CA GLN A 17 -3.67 -7.35 -13.61
C GLN A 17 -2.66 -6.83 -14.64
N GLY A 18 -1.49 -6.31 -14.23
CA GLY A 18 -0.62 -5.63 -15.21
C GLY A 18 0.65 -5.01 -14.65
N GLY A 19 1.17 -5.53 -13.53
CA GLY A 19 2.52 -5.19 -13.06
C GLY A 19 2.72 -3.77 -12.51
N GLN A 20 1.75 -2.87 -12.65
CA GLN A 20 1.85 -1.50 -12.18
C GLN A 20 2.20 -1.44 -10.67
N PRO A 21 3.14 -0.56 -10.27
CA PRO A 21 3.62 -0.51 -8.89
C PRO A 21 2.59 0.14 -7.95
N LEU A 22 2.13 -0.61 -6.95
CA LEU A 22 1.25 -0.16 -5.87
C LEU A 22 2.03 -0.04 -4.56
N CYS A 23 1.68 0.94 -3.72
CA CYS A 23 2.19 0.96 -2.34
C CYS A 23 1.59 -0.19 -1.53
N ASN A 24 2.16 -0.49 -0.37
CA ASN A 24 1.72 -1.60 0.47
C ASN A 24 0.22 -1.49 0.82
N ALA A 25 -0.24 -0.29 1.21
CA ALA A 25 -1.63 -0.07 1.57
C ALA A 25 -2.59 -0.26 0.38
N CYS A 26 -2.25 0.25 -0.81
CA CYS A 26 -3.10 0.08 -2.00
C CYS A 26 -3.15 -1.37 -2.47
N GLY A 27 -2.00 -2.05 -2.51
CA GLY A 27 -1.95 -3.44 -2.95
C GLY A 27 -2.64 -4.39 -1.98
N LEU A 28 -2.50 -4.17 -0.66
CA LEU A 28 -3.24 -4.96 0.34
C LEU A 28 -4.74 -4.72 0.25
N PHE A 29 -5.17 -3.46 0.14
CA PHE A 29 -6.60 -3.14 0.04
C PHE A 29 -7.23 -3.79 -1.20
N LEU A 30 -6.56 -3.68 -2.36
CA LEU A 30 -7.02 -4.31 -3.59
C LEU A 30 -7.11 -5.84 -3.46
N LYS A 31 -6.09 -6.47 -2.85
CA LYS A 31 -6.09 -7.93 -2.63
C LYS A 31 -7.22 -8.38 -1.70
N LEU A 32 -7.52 -7.62 -0.64
CA LEU A 32 -8.49 -8.01 0.39
C LEU A 32 -9.93 -7.68 0.00
N HIS A 33 -10.16 -6.56 -0.69
CA HIS A 33 -11.50 -6.05 -0.99
C HIS A 33 -11.90 -6.18 -2.47
N GLY A 34 -10.97 -6.55 -3.36
CA GLY A 34 -11.23 -6.67 -4.80
C GLY A 34 -11.43 -5.32 -5.52
N ILE A 35 -11.43 -4.21 -4.80
CA ILE A 35 -11.63 -2.85 -5.35
C ILE A 35 -10.42 -1.95 -5.06
N VAL A 36 -10.28 -0.88 -5.85
CA VAL A 36 -9.20 0.10 -5.66
C VAL A 36 -9.36 0.85 -4.34
N ARG A 37 -8.24 1.13 -3.66
CA ARG A 37 -8.24 1.85 -2.39
C ARG A 37 -8.72 3.30 -2.59
N PRO A 38 -9.82 3.73 -1.93
CA PRO A 38 -10.27 5.12 -1.99
C PRO A 38 -9.19 6.09 -1.51
N LEU A 39 -9.05 7.23 -2.20
CA LEU A 39 -8.05 8.24 -1.86
C LEU A 39 -8.36 8.97 -0.55
N SER A 40 -9.63 9.02 -0.14
CA SER A 40 -10.07 9.56 1.15
C SER A 40 -9.42 8.86 2.35
N LEU A 41 -9.02 7.60 2.20
CA LEU A 41 -8.33 6.84 3.26
C LEU A 41 -6.81 7.07 3.28
N LYS A 42 -6.23 7.76 2.28
CA LYS A 42 -4.78 8.04 2.23
C LYS A 42 -4.39 8.94 3.41
N LYS A 43 -3.30 8.56 4.07
CA LYS A 43 -2.61 9.40 5.05
C LYS A 43 -1.23 9.73 4.52
N ASP A 44 -0.78 10.96 4.68
CA ASP A 44 0.55 11.39 4.22
C ASP A 44 1.67 10.93 5.17
N VAL A 45 1.35 10.78 6.45
CA VAL A 45 2.29 10.29 7.47
C VAL A 45 2.11 8.79 7.67
N ILE A 46 3.21 8.03 7.46
CA ILE A 46 3.25 6.59 7.71
C ILE A 46 3.44 6.36 9.22
N LYS A 47 2.39 5.88 9.90
CA LYS A 47 2.46 5.52 11.32
C LYS A 47 3.33 4.28 11.51
N LYS A 48 4.40 4.40 12.30
CA LYS A 48 5.24 3.26 12.72
C LYS A 48 4.47 2.42 13.75
N ARG A 49 4.69 1.10 13.71
CA ARG A 49 4.16 0.14 14.69
C ARG A 49 5.33 -0.40 15.51
N ASN A 50 5.09 -0.73 16.78
CA ASN A 50 6.05 -1.49 17.57
C ASN A 50 6.21 -2.87 16.91
N ARG A 51 7.43 -3.16 16.45
CA ARG A 51 7.77 -4.45 15.84
C ARG A 51 8.36 -5.32 16.93
N ASN A 52 8.00 -6.60 16.94
CA ASN A 52 8.73 -7.55 17.77
C ASN A 52 10.20 -7.57 17.32
N PRO A 53 11.18 -7.58 18.24
CA PRO A 53 12.56 -7.81 17.89
C PRO A 53 12.67 -9.13 17.15
N ILE A 54 13.48 -9.16 16.09
CA ILE A 54 13.87 -10.43 15.47
C ILE A 54 14.77 -11.12 16.51
N LYS A 55 14.35 -12.30 16.97
CA LYS A 55 15.18 -13.13 17.87
C LYS A 55 16.37 -13.69 17.12
#